data_AF-A0A7S4W5P2-F1
#
_entry.id   AF-A0A7S4W5P2-F1
#
_cell.length_a   1.000
_cell.length_b   1.000
_cell.length_c   1.000
_cell.angle_alpha   90.00
_cell.angle_beta   90.00
_cell.angle_gamma   90.00
#
_symmetry.space_group_name_H-M   'P 1'
#
loop_
_entity.id
_entity.type
_entity.pdbx_description
1 polymer ?
#
loop_
_entity_poly.entity_id
_entity_poly.type
_entity_poly.pdbx_seq_one_letter_code
_entity_poly.pdbx_strand_id
1 'polypeptide(L)'
;ARQELRREGERVGRTPLDLALRSGASVEVVGALLAAHPEAARRQLDDGAVSLHLACQHQASAGTVRALLAAYPEAAERQLTNGAYPLHVACQHGASADVVLALLAAHPEAVRQAMWDGGCKTRDALPLHVACRRRASAGVVRALLAAYPEAVRRSAIWTNGEGSLYSGIQVVSLYSGLPLHYALWADAPAEVVQALLAAHPEAVRQQHWAQGALPLHAACQRRASLEVVRALLAASPRAAGRELPRAALRIRAALARGASAEVVQALIAALPEAAGWETWRGTLLLRAALGRAAEIAQALLAAFLEAARRETQRSALLLHAALGRAAEIAQALLAALPMAVEARSRRGREASRQES
;
A
#
# COMPACT_ATOMS: atom_id res chain seq x y z
N ALA A 1 -15.81 -44.89 32.70
CA ALA A 1 -16.52 -44.30 31.53
C ALA A 1 -16.42 -42.76 31.44
N ARG A 2 -17.12 -41.95 32.26
CA ARG A 2 -17.11 -40.46 32.14
C ARG A 2 -15.80 -39.77 32.58
N GLN A 3 -14.97 -40.43 33.39
CA GLN A 3 -13.68 -39.91 33.85
C GLN A 3 -12.49 -40.35 32.99
N GLU A 4 -12.63 -41.38 32.15
CA GLU A 4 -11.54 -41.91 31.32
C GLU A 4 -11.40 -41.18 29.98
N LEU A 5 -12.50 -40.62 29.44
CA LEU A 5 -12.45 -39.68 28.31
C LEU A 5 -11.75 -38.34 28.64
N ARG A 6 -11.40 -38.09 29.91
CA ARG A 6 -10.67 -36.88 30.33
C ARG A 6 -9.15 -36.98 30.22
N ARG A 7 -8.55 -38.18 30.07
CA ARG A 7 -7.12 -38.35 30.37
C ARG A 7 -6.16 -38.55 29.19
N GLU A 8 -6.62 -38.59 27.94
CA GLU A 8 -5.70 -38.82 26.79
C GLU A 8 -5.67 -37.70 25.75
N GLY A 9 -6.35 -36.56 26.01
CA GLY A 9 -6.37 -35.38 25.15
C GLY A 9 -5.63 -34.15 25.69
N GLU A 10 -4.88 -34.28 26.79
CA GLU A 10 -4.24 -33.18 27.53
C GLU A 10 -2.93 -32.68 26.87
N ARG A 11 -2.98 -32.36 25.57
CA ARG A 11 -2.06 -31.38 24.96
C ARG A 11 -2.91 -30.25 24.39
N VAL A 12 -3.13 -29.27 25.26
CA VAL A 12 -4.03 -28.10 25.17
C VAL A 12 -5.50 -28.50 25.33
N GLY A 13 -6.07 -28.22 26.50
CA GLY A 13 -7.47 -28.52 26.80
C GLY A 13 -8.42 -27.78 25.86
N ARG A 14 -8.83 -28.40 24.77
CA ARG A 14 -9.76 -27.83 23.78
C ARG A 14 -11.19 -28.15 24.20
N THR A 15 -12.06 -27.15 24.31
CA THR A 15 -13.49 -27.41 24.51
C THR A 15 -14.13 -27.91 23.20
N PRO A 16 -15.26 -28.64 23.25
CA PRO A 16 -16.03 -28.96 22.05
C PRO A 16 -16.43 -27.72 21.23
N LEU A 17 -16.69 -26.60 21.92
CA LEU A 17 -16.95 -25.31 21.30
C LEU A 17 -15.74 -24.79 20.50
N ASP A 18 -14.54 -24.86 21.07
CA ASP A 18 -13.32 -24.41 20.37
C ASP A 18 -13.05 -25.25 19.11
N LEU A 19 -13.31 -26.57 19.18
CA LEU A 19 -13.19 -27.45 18.02
C LEU A 19 -14.21 -27.09 16.93
N ALA A 20 -15.46 -26.81 17.31
CA ALA A 20 -16.51 -26.39 16.39
C ALA A 20 -16.18 -25.05 15.69
N LEU A 21 -15.61 -24.08 16.42
CA LEU A 21 -15.20 -22.80 15.84
C LEU A 21 -14.01 -22.96 14.88
N ARG A 22 -13.04 -23.82 15.22
CA ARG A 22 -11.88 -24.10 14.36
C ARG A 22 -12.24 -24.84 13.09
N SER A 23 -13.25 -25.70 13.12
CA SER A 23 -13.72 -26.44 11.96
C SER A 23 -14.70 -25.67 11.08
N GLY A 24 -15.13 -24.47 11.49
CA GLY A 24 -16.13 -23.68 10.76
C GLY A 24 -17.54 -24.28 10.85
N ALA A 25 -17.90 -24.85 11.99
CA ALA A 25 -19.23 -25.41 12.22
C ALA A 25 -20.35 -24.37 12.04
N SER A 26 -21.55 -24.86 11.71
CA SER A 26 -22.71 -24.01 11.47
C SER A 26 -23.17 -23.30 12.75
N VAL A 27 -23.94 -22.21 12.57
CA VAL A 27 -24.47 -21.41 13.68
C VAL A 27 -25.33 -22.26 14.62
N GLU A 28 -26.06 -23.23 14.07
CA GLU A 28 -26.94 -24.13 14.83
C GLU A 28 -26.15 -25.05 15.75
N VAL A 29 -25.04 -25.61 15.26
CA VAL A 29 -24.15 -26.47 16.05
C VAL A 29 -23.50 -25.66 17.17
N VAL A 30 -22.99 -24.46 16.85
CA VAL A 30 -22.41 -23.57 17.86
C VAL A 30 -23.47 -23.13 18.88
N GLY A 31 -24.68 -22.81 18.44
CA GLY A 31 -25.79 -22.44 19.31
C GLY A 31 -26.21 -23.57 20.25
N ALA A 32 -26.29 -24.80 19.76
CA ALA A 32 -26.58 -25.98 20.59
C ALA A 32 -25.49 -26.24 21.64
N LEU A 33 -24.22 -26.07 21.27
CA LEU A 33 -23.10 -26.20 22.22
C LEU A 33 -23.11 -25.11 23.29
N LEU A 34 -23.45 -23.88 22.92
CA LEU A 34 -23.60 -22.76 23.86
C LEU A 34 -24.80 -22.96 24.80
N ALA A 35 -25.91 -23.49 24.29
CA ALA A 35 -27.09 -23.80 25.09
C ALA A 35 -26.81 -24.92 26.11
N ALA A 36 -26.05 -25.94 25.72
CA ALA A 36 -25.66 -27.04 26.61
C ALA A 36 -24.62 -26.61 27.65
N HIS A 37 -23.66 -25.77 27.26
CA HIS A 37 -22.51 -25.38 28.08
C HIS A 37 -22.14 -23.89 27.88
N PRO A 38 -22.90 -22.95 28.46
CA PRO A 38 -22.67 -21.51 28.26
C PRO A 38 -21.31 -21.03 28.80
N GLU A 39 -20.82 -21.63 29.88
CA GLU A 39 -19.51 -21.31 30.47
C GLU A 39 -18.33 -21.57 29.52
N ALA A 40 -18.52 -22.42 28.50
CA ALA A 40 -17.47 -22.69 27.51
C ALA A 40 -17.05 -21.43 26.75
N ALA A 41 -17.97 -20.48 26.52
CA ALA A 41 -17.69 -19.22 25.84
C ALA A 41 -16.78 -18.28 26.65
N ARG A 42 -16.77 -18.42 27.98
CA ARG A 42 -16.03 -17.56 28.92
C ARG A 42 -14.62 -18.05 29.19
N ARG A 43 -14.31 -19.27 28.77
CA ARG A 43 -13.01 -19.88 29.02
C ARG A 43 -11.92 -19.08 28.31
N GLN A 44 -10.87 -18.76 29.06
CA GLN A 44 -9.66 -18.13 28.54
C GLN A 44 -8.62 -19.19 28.17
N LEU A 45 -7.93 -18.94 27.05
CA LEU A 45 -6.73 -19.64 26.61
C LEU A 45 -5.48 -18.90 27.12
N ASP A 46 -4.31 -19.50 26.89
CA ASP A 46 -3.03 -19.07 27.47
C ASP A 46 -2.60 -17.63 27.08
N ASP A 47 -3.11 -17.11 25.97
CA ASP A 47 -2.85 -15.75 25.45
C ASP A 47 -3.95 -14.73 25.83
N GLY A 48 -4.88 -15.12 26.71
CA GLY A 48 -6.07 -14.36 27.06
C GLY A 48 -7.22 -14.51 26.05
N ALA A 49 -7.07 -15.34 25.01
CA ALA A 49 -8.11 -15.53 24.02
C ALA A 49 -9.34 -16.23 24.61
N VAL A 50 -10.51 -15.73 24.24
CA VAL A 50 -11.80 -16.38 24.48
C VAL A 50 -12.37 -16.93 23.16
N SER A 51 -13.45 -17.72 23.22
CA SER A 51 -14.07 -18.31 22.02
C SER A 51 -14.39 -17.28 20.93
N LEU A 52 -14.73 -16.03 21.29
CA LEU A 52 -14.94 -14.95 20.31
C LEU A 52 -13.68 -14.61 19.48
N HIS A 53 -12.48 -14.64 20.09
CA HIS A 53 -11.23 -14.44 19.37
C HIS A 53 -10.97 -15.57 18.38
N LEU A 54 -11.22 -16.82 18.80
CA LEU A 54 -11.10 -17.98 17.91
C LEU A 54 -12.08 -17.90 16.74
N ALA A 55 -13.32 -17.49 17.00
CA ALA A 55 -14.32 -17.28 15.96
C ALA A 55 -13.85 -16.24 14.93
N CYS A 56 -13.27 -15.12 15.38
CA CYS A 56 -12.72 -14.11 14.49
C CYS A 56 -11.49 -14.62 13.71
N GLN A 57 -10.60 -15.36 14.38
CA GLN A 57 -9.39 -15.94 13.80
C GLN A 57 -9.71 -16.95 12.68
N HIS A 58 -10.75 -17.76 12.88
CA HIS A 58 -11.22 -18.78 11.95
C HIS A 58 -12.34 -18.29 11.03
N GLN A 59 -12.53 -16.98 10.90
CA GLN A 59 -13.48 -16.35 9.97
C GLN A 59 -14.93 -16.85 10.10
N ALA A 60 -15.38 -17.07 11.35
CA ALA A 60 -16.74 -17.51 11.61
C ALA A 60 -17.78 -16.54 11.05
N SER A 61 -18.97 -17.07 10.74
CA SER A 61 -20.07 -16.28 10.20
C SER A 61 -20.55 -15.19 11.17
N ALA A 62 -21.16 -14.13 10.65
CA ALA A 62 -21.77 -13.09 11.48
C ALA A 62 -22.84 -13.66 12.43
N GLY A 63 -23.56 -14.71 12.03
CA GLY A 63 -24.50 -15.42 12.89
C GLY A 63 -23.81 -16.08 14.08
N THR A 64 -22.69 -16.76 13.84
CA THR A 64 -21.87 -17.39 14.89
C THR A 64 -21.32 -16.35 15.87
N VAL A 65 -20.80 -15.25 15.35
CA VAL A 65 -20.27 -14.14 16.17
C VAL A 65 -21.38 -13.52 17.02
N ARG A 66 -22.57 -13.28 16.46
CA ARG A 66 -23.72 -12.78 17.22
C ARG A 66 -24.18 -13.76 18.29
N ALA A 67 -24.19 -15.07 18.01
CA ALA A 67 -24.55 -16.09 19.00
C ALA A 67 -23.56 -16.11 20.17
N LEU A 68 -22.26 -15.99 19.89
CA LEU A 68 -21.22 -15.88 20.92
C LEU A 68 -21.36 -14.61 21.75
N LEU A 69 -21.62 -13.46 21.11
CA LEU A 69 -21.87 -12.19 21.81
C LEU A 69 -23.15 -12.22 22.64
N ALA A 70 -24.19 -12.92 22.19
CA ALA A 70 -25.42 -13.09 22.97
C ALA A 70 -25.20 -13.96 24.22
N ALA A 71 -24.37 -15.01 24.10
CA ALA A 71 -24.03 -15.87 25.23
C ALA A 71 -23.04 -15.23 26.21
N TYR A 72 -22.11 -14.42 25.69
CA TYR A 72 -21.11 -13.73 26.50
C TYR A 72 -20.78 -12.33 25.93
N PRO A 73 -21.56 -11.29 26.28
CA PRO A 73 -21.38 -9.93 25.73
C PRO A 73 -20.02 -9.32 26.04
N GLU A 74 -19.51 -9.52 27.26
CA GLU A 74 -18.24 -8.96 27.71
C GLU A 74 -17.03 -9.60 26.98
N ALA A 75 -17.24 -10.65 26.19
CA ALA A 75 -16.22 -11.20 25.29
C ALA A 75 -15.66 -10.14 24.33
N ALA A 76 -16.49 -9.16 23.92
CA ALA A 76 -16.08 -8.07 23.03
C ALA A 76 -15.03 -7.15 23.64
N GLU A 77 -14.97 -7.08 24.98
CA GLU A 77 -14.06 -6.22 25.76
C GLU A 77 -12.80 -6.97 26.21
N ARG A 78 -12.74 -8.28 26.02
CA ARG A 78 -11.56 -9.08 26.37
C ARG A 78 -10.42 -8.77 25.42
N GLN A 79 -9.24 -8.54 25.99
CA GLN A 79 -8.02 -8.32 25.23
C GLN A 79 -7.15 -9.56 25.28
N LEU A 80 -6.44 -9.82 24.19
CA LEU A 80 -5.27 -10.69 24.19
C LEU A 80 -4.11 -10.01 24.93
N THR A 81 -3.09 -10.80 25.27
CA THR A 81 -1.82 -10.34 25.89
C THR A 81 -1.12 -9.19 25.15
N ASN A 82 -1.42 -9.00 23.88
CA ASN A 82 -0.85 -7.94 23.03
C ASN A 82 -1.74 -6.69 22.89
N GLY A 83 -2.82 -6.62 23.68
CA GLY A 83 -3.82 -5.55 23.65
C GLY A 83 -4.86 -5.67 22.52
N ALA A 84 -4.83 -6.75 21.74
CA ALA A 84 -5.80 -6.97 20.67
C ALA A 84 -7.17 -7.36 21.22
N TYR A 85 -8.18 -6.57 20.86
CA TYR A 85 -9.58 -6.94 20.98
C TYR A 85 -10.02 -7.90 19.85
N PRO A 86 -11.18 -8.57 19.96
CA PRO A 86 -11.73 -9.40 18.88
C PRO A 86 -11.87 -8.65 17.55
N LEU A 87 -12.17 -7.34 17.59
CA LEU A 87 -12.20 -6.47 16.41
C LEU A 87 -10.86 -6.44 15.66
N HIS A 88 -9.74 -6.40 16.38
CA HIS A 88 -8.41 -6.45 15.77
C HIS A 88 -8.16 -7.80 15.10
N VAL A 89 -8.51 -8.90 15.77
CA VAL A 89 -8.36 -10.26 15.23
C VAL A 89 -9.23 -10.45 13.98
N ALA A 90 -10.47 -9.94 14.00
CA ALA A 90 -11.36 -9.97 12.84
C ALA A 90 -10.75 -9.22 11.64
N CYS A 91 -10.17 -8.02 11.88
CA CYS A 91 -9.45 -7.28 10.84
C CYS A 91 -8.18 -8.02 10.38
N GLN A 92 -7.50 -8.71 11.31
CA GLN A 92 -6.24 -9.41 11.04
C GLN A 92 -6.43 -10.61 10.12
N HIS A 93 -7.55 -11.31 10.29
CA HIS A 93 -7.90 -12.53 9.57
C HIS A 93 -8.89 -12.30 8.42
N GLY A 94 -9.22 -11.05 8.09
CA GLY A 94 -10.05 -10.73 6.91
C GLY A 94 -11.53 -11.10 7.08
N ALA A 95 -12.10 -10.91 8.26
CA ALA A 95 -13.52 -11.12 8.51
C ALA A 95 -14.40 -10.21 7.62
N SER A 96 -15.67 -10.61 7.44
CA SER A 96 -16.63 -9.84 6.65
C SER A 96 -17.03 -8.52 7.34
N ALA A 97 -17.57 -7.58 6.54
CA ALA A 97 -18.06 -6.31 7.08
C ALA A 97 -19.15 -6.52 8.14
N ASP A 98 -20.01 -7.54 7.99
CA ASP A 98 -21.07 -7.85 8.95
C ASP A 98 -20.53 -8.30 10.32
N VAL A 99 -19.44 -9.07 10.33
CA VAL A 99 -18.74 -9.46 11.57
C VAL A 99 -18.15 -8.22 12.23
N VAL A 100 -17.49 -7.36 11.46
CA VAL A 100 -16.90 -6.10 11.96
C VAL A 100 -17.98 -5.19 12.54
N LEU A 101 -19.12 -5.05 11.87
CA LEU A 101 -20.26 -4.27 12.36
C LEU A 101 -20.86 -4.86 13.64
N ALA A 102 -20.98 -6.19 13.73
CA ALA A 102 -21.45 -6.84 14.96
C ALA A 102 -20.52 -6.59 16.15
N LEU A 103 -19.20 -6.64 15.93
CA LEU A 103 -18.20 -6.36 16.95
C LEU A 103 -18.19 -4.88 17.36
N LEU A 104 -18.32 -3.96 16.40
CA LEU A 104 -18.44 -2.53 16.66
C LEU A 104 -19.71 -2.19 17.43
N ALA A 105 -20.83 -2.87 17.16
CA ALA A 105 -22.07 -2.68 17.90
C ALA A 105 -21.95 -3.17 19.36
N ALA A 106 -21.21 -4.26 19.60
CA ALA A 106 -20.99 -4.79 20.94
C ALA A 106 -19.97 -3.97 21.75
N HIS A 107 -18.89 -3.50 21.14
CA HIS A 107 -17.88 -2.67 21.81
C HIS A 107 -17.34 -1.57 20.86
N PRO A 108 -18.01 -0.41 20.79
CA PRO A 108 -17.63 0.69 19.90
C PRO A 108 -16.23 1.25 20.19
N GLU A 109 -15.85 1.31 21.47
CA GLU A 109 -14.57 1.88 21.89
C GLU A 109 -13.36 1.09 21.37
N ALA A 110 -13.54 -0.20 21.01
CA ALA A 110 -12.49 -1.05 20.42
C ALA A 110 -11.80 -0.39 19.22
N VAL A 111 -12.53 0.40 18.42
CA VAL A 111 -12.02 1.05 17.21
C VAL A 111 -10.92 2.10 17.50
N ARG A 112 -10.92 2.65 18.73
CA ARG A 112 -9.98 3.67 19.20
C ARG A 112 -8.78 3.08 19.94
N GLN A 113 -8.88 1.80 20.31
CA GLN A 113 -7.84 1.11 21.05
C GLN A 113 -6.76 0.63 20.09
N ALA A 114 -5.51 0.75 20.52
CA ALA A 114 -4.36 0.36 19.73
C ALA A 114 -3.75 -0.92 20.31
N MET A 115 -3.26 -1.79 19.44
CA MET A 115 -2.58 -3.03 19.85
C MET A 115 -1.11 -3.04 19.43
N TRP A 116 -0.36 -3.96 20.02
CA TRP A 116 0.96 -4.36 19.54
C TRP A 116 0.82 -5.65 18.72
N ASP A 117 1.12 -5.62 17.43
CA ASP A 117 1.21 -6.86 16.64
C ASP A 117 2.65 -7.38 16.73
N GLY A 118 2.89 -8.33 17.64
CA GLY A 118 4.19 -8.96 17.83
C GLY A 118 4.69 -9.73 16.60
N GLY A 119 3.80 -10.21 15.74
CA GLY A 119 4.16 -10.91 14.51
C GLY A 119 4.77 -9.97 13.47
N CYS A 120 4.29 -8.73 13.38
CA CYS A 120 4.81 -7.72 12.44
C CYS A 120 5.46 -6.51 13.12
N LYS A 121 5.79 -6.65 14.41
CA LYS A 121 6.46 -5.66 15.28
C LYS A 121 5.92 -4.23 15.09
N THR A 122 4.59 -4.10 15.07
CA THR A 122 3.88 -2.82 14.89
C THR A 122 3.28 -2.37 16.21
N ARG A 123 3.70 -1.20 16.74
CA ARG A 123 3.10 -0.54 17.90
C ARG A 123 1.98 0.38 17.46
N ASP A 124 1.05 0.58 18.38
CA ASP A 124 -0.02 1.57 18.26
C ASP A 124 -0.91 1.32 17.02
N ALA A 125 -1.07 0.05 16.65
CA ALA A 125 -1.87 -0.34 15.50
C ALA A 125 -3.35 -0.34 15.87
N LEU A 126 -4.09 0.65 15.38
CA LEU A 126 -5.56 0.64 15.39
C LEU A 126 -6.13 -0.45 14.47
N PRO A 127 -7.41 -0.87 14.63
CA PRO A 127 -8.04 -1.84 13.73
C PRO A 127 -7.97 -1.43 12.26
N LEU A 128 -8.06 -0.13 11.95
CA LEU A 128 -7.93 0.38 10.59
C LEU A 128 -6.53 0.11 9.98
N HIS A 129 -5.46 0.23 10.76
CA HIS A 129 -4.10 -0.09 10.30
C HIS A 129 -3.98 -1.59 9.99
N VAL A 130 -4.52 -2.43 10.87
CA VAL A 130 -4.53 -3.89 10.71
C VAL A 130 -5.34 -4.28 9.47
N ALA A 131 -6.54 -3.71 9.28
CA ALA A 131 -7.39 -3.94 8.13
C ALA A 131 -6.71 -3.55 6.81
N CYS A 132 -6.10 -2.36 6.76
CA CYS A 132 -5.35 -1.89 5.58
C CYS A 132 -4.17 -2.83 5.26
N ARG A 133 -3.41 -3.23 6.27
CA ARG A 133 -2.25 -4.13 6.13
C ARG A 133 -2.65 -5.53 5.62
N ARG A 134 -3.80 -6.02 6.05
CA ARG A 134 -4.30 -7.37 5.70
C ARG A 134 -5.19 -7.38 4.46
N ARG A 135 -5.23 -6.27 3.71
CA ARG A 135 -6.04 -6.12 2.49
C ARG A 135 -7.53 -6.41 2.73
N ALA A 136 -8.07 -5.95 3.87
CA ALA A 136 -9.48 -6.10 4.15
C ALA A 136 -10.33 -5.42 3.06
N SER A 137 -11.57 -5.90 2.89
CA SER A 137 -12.47 -5.36 1.87
C SER A 137 -12.80 -3.89 2.13
N ALA A 138 -13.17 -3.16 1.06
CA ALA A 138 -13.59 -1.77 1.18
C ALA A 138 -14.78 -1.59 2.12
N GLY A 139 -15.66 -2.59 2.25
CA GLY A 139 -16.76 -2.59 3.20
C GLY A 139 -16.29 -2.53 4.65
N VAL A 140 -15.29 -3.34 5.02
CA VAL A 140 -14.68 -3.32 6.37
C VAL A 140 -14.03 -1.96 6.64
N VAL A 141 -13.24 -1.46 5.68
CA VAL A 141 -12.56 -0.16 5.81
C VAL A 141 -13.57 0.96 5.99
N ARG A 142 -14.64 1.00 5.19
CA ARG A 142 -15.72 1.99 5.32
C ARG A 142 -16.44 1.89 6.67
N ALA A 143 -16.70 0.68 7.17
CA ALA A 143 -17.31 0.49 8.48
C ALA A 143 -16.43 1.05 9.61
N LEU A 144 -15.12 0.78 9.58
CA LEU A 144 -14.17 1.33 10.55
C LEU A 144 -14.06 2.85 10.46
N LEU A 145 -14.04 3.41 9.25
CA LEU A 145 -14.02 4.85 9.02
C LEU A 145 -15.29 5.54 9.48
N ALA A 146 -16.46 4.92 9.28
CA ALA A 146 -17.73 5.45 9.75
C ALA A 146 -17.79 5.49 11.29
N ALA A 147 -17.25 4.47 11.96
CA ALA A 147 -17.19 4.41 13.41
C ALA A 147 -16.15 5.38 14.02
N TYR A 148 -15.00 5.56 13.37
CA TYR A 148 -13.95 6.46 13.86
C TYR A 148 -13.15 7.10 12.70
N PRO A 149 -13.64 8.23 12.16
CA PRO A 149 -13.00 8.91 11.03
C PRO A 149 -11.56 9.34 11.32
N GLU A 150 -11.28 9.81 12.54
CA GLU A 150 -9.96 10.29 12.96
C GLU A 150 -8.88 9.18 12.93
N ALA A 151 -9.25 7.91 12.83
CA ALA A 151 -8.32 6.80 12.66
C ALA A 151 -7.38 6.99 11.46
N VAL A 152 -7.82 7.67 10.40
CA VAL A 152 -7.01 7.95 9.19
C VAL A 152 -5.82 8.88 9.44
N ARG A 153 -5.87 9.67 10.52
CA ARG A 153 -4.84 10.63 10.91
C ARG A 153 -3.90 10.06 11.97
N ARG A 154 -4.28 8.96 12.61
CA ARG A 154 -3.45 8.28 13.59
C ARG A 154 -2.35 7.52 12.87
N SER A 155 -1.15 7.61 13.40
CA SER A 155 0.02 6.93 12.87
C SER A 155 0.34 5.72 13.75
N ALA A 156 0.64 4.59 13.13
CA ALA A 156 1.14 3.40 13.81
C ALA A 156 2.64 3.25 13.56
N ILE A 157 3.38 2.78 14.56
CA ILE A 157 4.83 2.61 14.46
C ILE A 157 5.12 1.19 13.99
N TRP A 158 5.69 1.05 12.81
CA TRP A 158 6.27 -0.18 12.31
C TRP A 158 7.77 -0.22 12.58
N THR A 159 8.29 -1.39 12.93
CA THR A 159 9.73 -1.61 13.07
C THR A 159 10.17 -2.65 12.05
N ASN A 160 11.24 -2.36 11.31
CA ASN A 160 11.90 -3.40 10.53
C ASN A 160 12.54 -4.34 11.54
N GLY A 161 12.00 -5.55 11.67
CA GLY A 161 12.45 -6.52 12.65
C GLY A 161 13.91 -6.96 12.54
N GLU A 162 14.64 -6.46 11.55
CA GLU A 162 16.07 -6.63 11.30
C GLU A 162 16.78 -5.32 11.67
N GLY A 163 17.22 -5.22 12.92
CA GLY A 163 18.31 -4.30 13.24
C GLY A 163 19.54 -4.81 12.50
N SER A 164 20.00 -4.09 11.47
CA SER A 164 21.33 -4.33 10.93
C SER A 164 22.32 -4.16 12.08
N LEU A 165 23.10 -5.21 12.38
CA LEU A 165 24.21 -5.13 13.33
C LEU A 165 25.27 -4.20 12.74
N TYR A 166 25.12 -2.90 12.93
CA TYR A 166 26.23 -1.96 12.80
C TYR A 166 26.90 -1.87 14.18
N SER A 167 28.10 -2.45 14.31
CA SER A 167 28.95 -2.26 15.48
C SER A 167 28.34 -2.64 16.85
N GLY A 168 27.51 -3.70 16.91
CA GLY A 168 26.98 -4.20 18.20
C GLY A 168 25.90 -3.34 18.85
N ILE A 169 25.40 -2.31 18.17
CA ILE A 169 24.25 -1.50 18.62
C ILE A 169 23.07 -1.86 17.70
N GLN A 170 21.99 -2.42 18.27
CA GLN A 170 20.74 -2.60 17.53
C GLN A 170 20.10 -1.23 17.25
N VAL A 171 20.39 -0.65 16.10
CA VAL A 171 19.66 0.53 15.62
C VAL A 171 18.37 0.03 14.97
N VAL A 172 17.30 -0.10 15.76
CA VAL A 172 15.96 -0.39 15.24
C VAL A 172 15.45 0.87 14.57
N SER A 173 15.19 0.81 13.26
CA SER A 173 14.58 1.95 12.57
C SER A 173 13.09 1.97 12.89
N LEU A 174 12.65 3.01 13.61
CA LEU A 174 11.25 3.24 13.90
C LEU A 174 10.61 3.98 12.74
N TYR A 175 9.55 3.42 12.17
CA TYR A 175 8.81 4.03 11.08
C TYR A 175 7.38 4.31 11.51
N SER A 176 6.99 5.57 11.54
CA SER A 176 5.60 5.96 11.65
C SER A 176 4.93 5.85 10.27
N GLY A 177 3.65 5.49 10.23
CA GLY A 177 2.86 5.45 9.00
C GLY A 177 1.36 5.56 9.26
N LEU A 178 0.66 6.32 8.39
CA LEU A 178 -0.81 6.36 8.37
C LEU A 178 -1.42 5.10 7.74
N PRO A 179 -2.73 4.82 7.92
CA PRO A 179 -3.39 3.67 7.30
C PRO A 179 -3.22 3.58 5.78
N LEU A 180 -3.19 4.71 5.07
CA LEU A 180 -2.90 4.78 3.63
C LEU A 180 -1.55 4.13 3.28
N HIS A 181 -0.52 4.36 4.09
CA HIS A 181 0.81 3.78 3.89
C HIS A 181 0.77 2.26 4.03
N TYR A 182 0.06 1.75 5.05
CA TYR A 182 -0.13 0.31 5.21
C TYR A 182 -0.94 -0.30 4.06
N ALA A 183 -1.97 0.39 3.56
CA ALA A 183 -2.77 -0.07 2.41
C ALA A 183 -1.91 -0.16 1.14
N LEU A 184 -1.09 0.85 0.86
CA LEU A 184 -0.21 0.87 -0.31
C LEU A 184 0.92 -0.16 -0.20
N TRP A 185 1.52 -0.30 0.98
CA TRP A 185 2.52 -1.33 1.24
C TRP A 185 1.95 -2.73 1.08
N ALA A 186 0.75 -2.95 1.60
CA ALA A 186 0.05 -4.20 1.46
C ALA A 186 -0.46 -4.43 0.03
N ASP A 187 -0.44 -3.45 -0.88
CA ASP A 187 -1.05 -3.56 -2.21
C ASP A 187 -2.55 -3.89 -2.09
N ALA A 188 -3.24 -3.05 -1.31
CA ALA A 188 -4.68 -3.08 -1.10
C ALA A 188 -5.44 -2.63 -2.37
N PRO A 189 -6.70 -3.07 -2.56
CA PRO A 189 -7.49 -2.75 -3.73
C PRO A 189 -7.77 -1.24 -3.85
N ALA A 190 -8.03 -0.77 -5.07
CA ALA A 190 -8.17 0.65 -5.38
C ALA A 190 -9.30 1.31 -4.58
N GLU A 191 -10.39 0.59 -4.32
CA GLU A 191 -11.55 1.05 -3.56
C GLU A 191 -11.20 1.36 -2.10
N VAL A 192 -10.27 0.60 -1.50
CA VAL A 192 -9.76 0.85 -0.15
C VAL A 192 -8.93 2.13 -0.15
N VAL A 193 -8.02 2.28 -1.12
CA VAL A 193 -7.19 3.49 -1.25
C VAL A 193 -8.08 4.72 -1.47
N GLN A 194 -9.07 4.63 -2.35
CA GLN A 194 -10.03 5.70 -2.60
C GLN A 194 -10.83 6.07 -1.35
N ALA A 195 -11.29 5.08 -0.56
CA ALA A 195 -12.00 5.36 0.69
C ALA A 195 -11.12 6.11 1.71
N LEU A 196 -9.85 5.73 1.83
CA LEU A 196 -8.88 6.40 2.70
C LEU A 196 -8.56 7.82 2.22
N LEU A 197 -8.41 8.01 0.90
CA LEU A 197 -8.17 9.31 0.30
C LEU A 197 -9.38 10.25 0.40
N ALA A 198 -10.59 9.73 0.26
CA ALA A 198 -11.82 10.50 0.45
C ALA A 198 -11.95 10.99 1.90
N ALA A 199 -11.58 10.16 2.87
CA ALA A 199 -11.59 10.53 4.29
C ALA A 199 -10.45 11.48 4.68
N HIS A 200 -9.26 11.36 4.07
CA HIS A 200 -8.10 12.20 4.37
C HIS A 200 -7.21 12.44 3.14
N PRO A 201 -7.58 13.41 2.28
CA PRO A 201 -6.82 13.72 1.06
C PRO A 201 -5.39 14.17 1.34
N GLU A 202 -5.16 14.86 2.45
CA GLU A 202 -3.83 15.38 2.83
C GLU A 202 -2.81 14.26 3.14
N ALA A 203 -3.27 13.04 3.39
CA ALA A 203 -2.39 11.87 3.59
C ALA A 203 -1.38 11.69 2.45
N VAL A 204 -1.73 12.09 1.22
CA VAL A 204 -0.85 11.98 0.04
C VAL A 204 0.42 12.82 0.13
N ARG A 205 0.43 13.85 0.98
CA ARG A 205 1.57 14.76 1.17
C ARG A 205 2.46 14.35 2.33
N GLN A 206 1.97 13.44 3.18
CA GLN A 206 2.72 13.07 4.37
C GLN A 206 3.85 12.13 3.99
N GLN A 207 5.04 12.49 4.45
CA GLN A 207 6.25 11.70 4.26
C GLN A 207 6.36 10.77 5.45
N HIS A 208 6.14 9.47 5.22
CA HIS A 208 6.27 8.45 6.24
C HIS A 208 7.23 7.35 5.72
N TRP A 209 7.87 6.62 6.63
CA TRP A 209 9.03 5.72 6.40
C TRP A 209 10.40 6.38 6.21
N ALA A 210 11.47 5.60 6.43
CA ALA A 210 12.91 5.94 6.54
C ALA A 210 13.47 6.98 5.57
N GLN A 211 12.84 7.13 4.40
CA GLN A 211 13.40 7.86 3.26
C GLN A 211 12.58 9.11 2.91
N GLY A 212 11.58 9.48 3.73
CA GLY A 212 10.67 10.58 3.41
C GLY A 212 9.83 10.29 2.14
N ALA A 213 9.54 9.01 1.89
CA ALA A 213 8.87 8.57 0.68
C ALA A 213 7.38 8.92 0.73
N LEU A 214 6.91 9.76 -0.20
CA LEU A 214 5.47 9.98 -0.38
C LEU A 214 4.72 8.68 -0.73
N PRO A 215 3.42 8.56 -0.39
CA PRO A 215 2.54 7.46 -0.78
C PRO A 215 2.66 7.03 -2.24
N LEU A 216 2.76 8.00 -3.16
CA LEU A 216 2.90 7.71 -4.59
C LEU A 216 4.20 6.97 -4.93
N HIS A 217 5.31 7.24 -4.23
CA HIS A 217 6.55 6.47 -4.41
C HIS A 217 6.37 5.02 -3.96
N ALA A 218 5.71 4.82 -2.82
CA ALA A 218 5.43 3.48 -2.31
C ALA A 218 4.50 2.72 -3.26
N ALA A 219 3.46 3.36 -3.80
CA ALA A 219 2.60 2.78 -4.83
C ALA A 219 3.39 2.33 -6.07
N CYS A 220 4.28 3.18 -6.59
CA CYS A 220 5.16 2.85 -7.72
C CYS A 220 6.15 1.72 -7.36
N GLN A 221 6.73 1.77 -6.16
CA GLN A 221 7.65 0.76 -5.64
C GLN A 221 6.97 -0.61 -5.46
N ARG A 222 5.66 -0.61 -5.19
CA ARG A 222 4.85 -1.82 -4.97
C ARG A 222 4.21 -2.37 -6.25
N ARG A 223 4.39 -1.71 -7.41
CA ARG A 223 3.70 -2.00 -8.68
C ARG A 223 2.17 -1.92 -8.54
N ALA A 224 1.69 -0.92 -7.80
CA ALA A 224 0.25 -0.70 -7.62
C ALA A 224 -0.48 -0.50 -8.95
N SER A 225 -1.77 -0.83 -8.98
CA SER A 225 -2.60 -0.71 -10.18
C SER A 225 -2.72 0.73 -10.67
N LEU A 226 -3.04 0.89 -11.97
CA LEU A 226 -3.27 2.20 -12.59
C LEU A 226 -4.33 3.02 -11.85
N GLU A 227 -5.36 2.37 -11.32
CA GLU A 227 -6.43 3.02 -10.57
C GLU A 227 -5.94 3.61 -9.25
N VAL A 228 -5.07 2.90 -8.51
CA VAL A 228 -4.43 3.42 -7.29
C VAL A 228 -3.57 4.62 -7.62
N VAL A 229 -2.78 4.56 -8.70
CA VAL A 229 -1.93 5.67 -9.14
C VAL A 229 -2.78 6.88 -9.54
N ARG A 230 -3.85 6.68 -10.31
CA ARG A 230 -4.79 7.74 -10.69
C ARG A 230 -5.48 8.36 -9.48
N ALA A 231 -5.91 7.56 -8.51
CA ALA A 231 -6.52 8.05 -7.28
C ALA A 231 -5.55 8.94 -6.48
N LEU A 232 -4.29 8.50 -6.35
CA LEU A 232 -3.24 9.28 -5.68
C LEU A 232 -2.90 10.58 -6.43
N LEU A 233 -2.86 10.54 -7.77
CA LEU A 233 -2.63 11.73 -8.61
C LEU A 233 -3.80 12.73 -8.54
N ALA A 234 -5.05 12.24 -8.59
CA ALA A 234 -6.25 13.06 -8.48
C ALA A 234 -6.37 13.75 -7.11
N ALA A 235 -5.92 13.09 -6.04
CA ALA A 235 -5.82 13.69 -4.71
C ALA A 235 -4.61 14.64 -4.56
N SER A 236 -3.65 14.62 -5.50
CA SER A 236 -2.38 15.35 -5.42
C SER A 236 -2.04 16.25 -6.64
N PRO A 237 -2.99 17.01 -7.23
CA PRO A 237 -2.71 17.83 -8.42
C PRO A 237 -1.73 18.98 -8.15
N ARG A 238 -1.59 19.41 -6.87
CA ARG A 238 -0.71 20.53 -6.47
C ARG A 238 0.63 20.11 -5.81
N ALA A 239 0.90 18.83 -5.59
CA ALA A 239 2.24 18.38 -5.18
C ALA A 239 3.21 18.24 -6.37
N ALA A 240 2.75 18.57 -7.58
CA ALA A 240 3.53 18.62 -8.82
C ALA A 240 4.46 19.84 -8.89
N GLY A 241 3.99 21.02 -8.44
CA GLY A 241 4.61 22.30 -8.80
C GLY A 241 5.73 22.85 -7.89
N ARG A 242 6.14 22.13 -6.82
CA ARG A 242 7.22 22.62 -5.93
C ARG A 242 8.35 21.62 -5.63
N GLU A 243 8.25 20.37 -6.09
CA GLU A 243 9.21 19.31 -5.73
C GLU A 243 9.69 18.46 -6.92
N LEU A 244 10.12 19.12 -7.99
CA LEU A 244 10.61 18.51 -9.24
C LEU A 244 11.71 17.43 -9.08
N PRO A 245 12.67 17.50 -8.13
CA PRO A 245 13.62 16.41 -7.90
C PRO A 245 12.96 15.10 -7.47
N ARG A 246 11.83 15.21 -6.75
CA ARG A 246 11.05 14.05 -6.27
C ARG A 246 10.09 13.55 -7.36
N ALA A 247 9.60 14.41 -8.24
CA ALA A 247 8.81 13.99 -9.41
C ALA A 247 9.59 13.02 -10.33
N ALA A 248 10.86 13.33 -10.63
CA ALA A 248 11.75 12.45 -11.39
C ALA A 248 12.03 11.12 -10.66
N LEU A 249 12.09 11.14 -9.32
CA LEU A 249 12.24 9.93 -8.50
C LEU A 249 11.02 9.00 -8.62
N ARG A 250 9.81 9.53 -8.71
CA ARG A 250 8.55 8.75 -8.88
C ARG A 250 8.59 7.91 -10.15
N ILE A 251 8.90 8.55 -11.29
CA ILE A 251 8.94 7.85 -12.58
C ILE A 251 10.13 6.88 -12.61
N ARG A 252 11.29 7.24 -12.04
CA ARG A 252 12.44 6.32 -11.92
C ARG A 252 12.11 5.07 -11.10
N ALA A 253 11.41 5.22 -9.97
CA ALA A 253 11.03 4.10 -9.12
C ALA A 253 10.03 3.16 -9.83
N ALA A 254 9.08 3.72 -10.58
CA ALA A 254 8.13 2.96 -11.40
C ALA A 254 8.86 2.17 -12.50
N LEU A 255 9.78 2.81 -13.24
CA LEU A 255 10.55 2.17 -14.32
C LEU A 255 11.51 1.09 -13.80
N ALA A 256 12.23 1.35 -12.71
CA ALA A 256 13.17 0.40 -12.12
C ALA A 256 12.51 -0.93 -11.71
N ARG A 257 11.19 -0.90 -11.44
CA ARG A 257 10.41 -2.08 -11.10
C ARG A 257 9.52 -2.58 -12.22
N GLY A 258 9.57 -2.01 -13.43
CA GLY A 258 8.77 -2.49 -14.56
C GLY A 258 7.27 -2.22 -14.42
N ALA A 259 6.91 -1.01 -14.00
CA ALA A 259 5.52 -0.53 -14.10
C ALA A 259 5.04 -0.49 -15.56
N SER A 260 3.73 -0.62 -15.77
CA SER A 260 3.13 -0.62 -17.11
C SER A 260 3.24 0.75 -17.80
N ALA A 261 3.11 0.76 -19.14
CA ALA A 261 3.18 1.98 -19.92
C ALA A 261 2.10 2.99 -19.52
N GLU A 262 0.91 2.54 -19.16
CA GLU A 262 -0.22 3.37 -18.74
C GLU A 262 0.06 4.10 -17.42
N VAL A 263 0.74 3.44 -16.47
CA VAL A 263 1.14 4.06 -15.19
C VAL A 263 2.15 5.16 -15.45
N VAL A 264 3.13 4.93 -16.32
CA VAL A 264 4.14 5.92 -16.68
C VAL A 264 3.51 7.09 -17.43
N GLN A 265 2.61 6.83 -18.38
CA GLN A 265 1.85 7.87 -19.09
C GLN A 265 0.99 8.71 -18.14
N ALA A 266 0.28 8.08 -17.21
CA ALA A 266 -0.52 8.81 -16.22
C ALA A 266 0.34 9.72 -15.33
N LEU A 267 1.54 9.27 -14.94
CA LEU A 267 2.51 10.08 -14.19
C LEU A 267 3.02 11.28 -15.01
N ILE A 268 3.31 11.09 -16.30
CA ILE A 268 3.77 12.17 -17.20
C ILE A 268 2.66 13.19 -17.43
N ALA A 269 1.44 12.73 -17.73
CA ALA A 269 0.29 13.59 -17.99
C ALA A 269 -0.06 14.47 -16.77
N ALA A 270 0.11 13.94 -15.56
CA ALA A 270 -0.09 14.70 -14.33
C ALA A 270 1.10 15.63 -13.95
N LEU A 271 2.23 15.55 -14.67
CA LEU A 271 3.46 16.30 -14.41
C LEU A 271 4.01 16.95 -15.70
N PRO A 272 3.25 17.86 -16.35
CA PRO A 272 3.70 18.52 -17.57
C PRO A 272 4.99 19.32 -17.37
N GLU A 273 5.22 19.84 -16.16
CA GLU A 273 6.45 20.54 -15.80
C GLU A 273 7.68 19.61 -15.83
N ALA A 274 7.56 18.31 -15.54
CA ALA A 274 8.72 17.40 -15.53
C ALA A 274 9.35 17.23 -16.93
N ALA A 275 8.60 17.51 -17.99
CA ALA A 275 9.09 17.50 -19.37
C ALA A 275 9.89 18.76 -19.74
N GLY A 276 9.79 19.85 -18.97
CA GLY A 276 10.28 21.18 -19.34
C GLY A 276 11.68 21.58 -18.84
N TRP A 277 12.42 20.73 -18.12
CA TRP A 277 13.67 21.15 -17.46
C TRP A 277 14.95 20.70 -18.18
N GLU A 278 15.83 21.68 -18.38
CA GLU A 278 17.07 21.67 -19.18
C GLU A 278 18.22 20.79 -18.64
N THR A 279 17.98 19.71 -17.90
CA THR A 279 19.09 18.96 -17.31
C THR A 279 18.93 17.46 -17.48
N TRP A 280 20.05 16.81 -17.87
CA TRP A 280 20.51 15.41 -17.82
C TRP A 280 19.66 14.30 -17.13
N ARG A 281 18.65 14.64 -16.33
CA ARG A 281 17.68 13.79 -15.65
C ARG A 281 16.53 13.32 -16.54
N GLY A 282 16.10 14.09 -17.55
CA GLY A 282 15.17 13.61 -18.60
C GLY A 282 15.78 12.48 -19.45
N THR A 283 17.09 12.56 -19.68
CA THR A 283 17.90 11.55 -20.36
C THR A 283 18.01 10.23 -19.58
N LEU A 284 18.02 10.28 -18.25
CA LEU A 284 18.08 9.11 -17.37
C LEU A 284 16.74 8.35 -17.32
N LEU A 285 15.63 9.08 -17.50
CA LEU A 285 14.28 8.53 -17.68
C LEU A 285 14.16 7.75 -18.99
N LEU A 286 14.69 8.31 -20.09
CA LEU A 286 14.82 7.59 -21.35
C LEU A 286 15.70 6.34 -21.18
N ARG A 287 16.87 6.44 -20.55
CA ARG A 287 17.78 5.30 -20.32
C ARG A 287 17.15 4.17 -19.49
N ALA A 288 16.28 4.49 -18.53
CA ALA A 288 15.55 3.49 -17.74
C ALA A 288 14.41 2.81 -18.54
N ALA A 289 13.71 3.55 -19.40
CA ALA A 289 12.71 3.00 -20.31
C ALA A 289 13.36 2.11 -21.41
N LEU A 290 14.49 2.56 -21.95
CA LEU A 290 15.29 1.87 -22.97
C LEU A 290 15.83 0.50 -22.52
N GLY A 291 15.98 0.28 -21.20
CA GLY A 291 16.49 -0.99 -20.68
C GLY A 291 15.48 -2.14 -20.71
N ARG A 292 14.16 -1.87 -20.82
CA ARG A 292 13.12 -2.91 -20.65
C ARG A 292 11.79 -2.73 -21.41
N ALA A 293 11.45 -1.57 -21.99
CA ALA A 293 10.14 -1.37 -22.64
C ALA A 293 10.14 -0.30 -23.75
N ALA A 294 10.04 -0.73 -25.01
CA ALA A 294 10.04 0.13 -26.20
C ALA A 294 8.85 1.11 -26.25
N GLU A 295 7.65 0.65 -25.89
CA GLU A 295 6.42 1.46 -25.86
C GLU A 295 6.51 2.63 -24.88
N ILE A 296 7.15 2.41 -23.71
CA ILE A 296 7.34 3.44 -22.69
C ILE A 296 8.31 4.51 -23.19
N ALA A 297 9.36 4.08 -23.88
CA ALA A 297 10.34 4.98 -24.46
C ALA A 297 9.74 5.84 -25.59
N GLN A 298 8.86 5.28 -26.42
CA GLN A 298 8.11 6.02 -27.44
C GLN A 298 7.15 7.06 -26.84
N ALA A 299 6.40 6.69 -25.79
CA ALA A 299 5.49 7.62 -25.13
C ALA A 299 6.23 8.78 -24.42
N LEU A 300 7.34 8.47 -23.76
CA LEU A 300 8.24 9.50 -23.18
C LEU A 300 8.77 10.41 -24.29
N LEU A 301 9.22 9.85 -25.40
CA LEU A 301 9.78 10.60 -26.53
C LEU A 301 8.79 11.60 -27.10
N ALA A 302 7.55 11.18 -27.36
CA ALA A 302 6.49 12.05 -27.89
C ALA A 302 6.22 13.23 -26.95
N ALA A 303 6.11 12.97 -25.64
CA ALA A 303 5.90 14.02 -24.63
C ALA A 303 7.11 14.99 -24.54
N PHE A 304 8.34 14.47 -24.65
CA PHE A 304 9.55 15.29 -24.65
C PHE A 304 9.70 16.14 -25.92
N LEU A 305 9.33 15.62 -27.09
CA LEU A 305 9.41 16.35 -28.37
C LEU A 305 8.44 17.54 -28.40
N GLU A 306 7.24 17.37 -27.85
CA GLU A 306 6.26 18.45 -27.69
C GLU A 306 6.77 19.56 -26.74
N ALA A 307 7.49 19.17 -25.69
CA ALA A 307 8.08 20.11 -24.73
C ALA A 307 9.39 20.77 -25.23
N ALA A 308 10.13 20.13 -26.13
CA ALA A 308 11.43 20.57 -26.63
C ALA A 308 11.29 21.71 -27.66
N ARG A 309 11.21 22.94 -27.16
CA ARG A 309 11.08 24.18 -27.96
C ARG A 309 12.40 24.65 -28.61
N ARG A 310 13.58 24.13 -28.22
CA ARG A 310 14.90 24.56 -28.71
C ARG A 310 15.65 23.44 -29.45
N GLU A 311 16.33 23.79 -30.54
CA GLU A 311 17.06 22.86 -31.43
C GLU A 311 18.20 22.10 -30.71
N THR A 312 18.88 22.77 -29.78
CA THR A 312 19.93 22.19 -28.91
C THR A 312 19.44 21.05 -28.02
N GLN A 313 18.18 21.09 -27.59
CA GLN A 313 17.58 20.04 -26.76
C GLN A 313 17.30 18.77 -27.59
N ARG A 314 16.87 18.95 -28.84
CA ARG A 314 16.59 17.84 -29.76
C ARG A 314 17.89 17.12 -30.19
N SER A 315 18.99 17.85 -30.35
CA SER A 315 20.31 17.27 -30.64
C SER A 315 20.87 16.45 -29.47
N ALA A 316 20.63 16.87 -28.21
CA ALA A 316 21.03 16.10 -27.02
C ALA A 316 20.22 14.79 -26.89
N LEU A 317 18.92 14.83 -27.22
CA LEU A 317 18.06 13.63 -27.30
C LEU A 317 18.58 12.61 -28.34
N LEU A 318 18.96 13.07 -29.53
CA LEU A 318 19.57 12.23 -30.58
C LEU A 318 20.91 11.60 -30.14
N LEU A 319 21.81 12.40 -29.55
CA LEU A 319 23.12 11.91 -29.11
C LEU A 319 22.99 10.80 -28.04
N HIS A 320 22.01 10.92 -27.15
CA HIS A 320 21.78 9.93 -26.11
C HIS A 320 21.01 8.70 -26.58
N ALA A 321 20.09 8.82 -27.55
CA ALA A 321 19.48 7.66 -28.21
C ALA A 321 20.53 6.82 -28.95
N ALA A 322 21.51 7.47 -29.58
CA ALA A 322 22.66 6.82 -30.21
C ALA A 322 23.57 6.11 -29.20
N LEU A 323 23.86 6.73 -28.05
CA LEU A 323 24.66 6.12 -26.96
C LEU A 323 23.94 4.94 -26.27
N GLY A 324 22.62 4.90 -26.32
CA GLY A 324 21.79 3.85 -25.70
C GLY A 324 21.54 2.60 -26.56
N ARG A 325 22.09 2.54 -27.79
CA ARG A 325 21.84 1.44 -28.77
C ARG A 325 20.35 1.21 -29.10
N ALA A 326 19.54 2.26 -29.07
CA ALA A 326 18.11 2.18 -29.37
C ALA A 326 17.82 2.71 -30.77
N ALA A 327 18.15 1.90 -31.79
CA ALA A 327 18.10 2.31 -33.20
C ALA A 327 16.71 2.79 -33.64
N GLU A 328 15.64 2.13 -33.19
CA GLU A 328 14.25 2.49 -33.51
C GLU A 328 13.86 3.88 -33.01
N ILE A 329 14.38 4.28 -31.84
CA ILE A 329 14.10 5.58 -31.22
C ILE A 329 14.96 6.67 -31.84
N ALA A 330 16.21 6.36 -32.20
CA ALA A 330 17.03 7.25 -32.99
C ALA A 330 16.38 7.52 -34.37
N GLN A 331 15.80 6.50 -35.00
CA GLN A 331 15.04 6.65 -36.25
C GLN A 331 13.76 7.48 -36.06
N ALA A 332 12.98 7.24 -34.99
CA ALA A 332 11.80 8.04 -34.68
C ALA A 332 12.14 9.52 -34.38
N LEU A 333 13.25 9.78 -33.67
CA LEU A 333 13.77 11.12 -33.44
C LEU A 333 14.21 11.83 -34.73
N LEU A 334 14.91 11.10 -35.62
CA LEU A 334 15.33 11.61 -36.92
C LEU A 334 14.14 11.91 -37.82
N ALA A 335 13.07 11.10 -37.77
CA ALA A 335 11.84 11.32 -38.53
C ALA A 335 11.00 12.50 -38.01
N ALA A 336 11.03 12.76 -36.69
CA ALA A 336 10.29 13.86 -36.07
C ALA A 336 11.02 15.22 -36.14
N LEU A 337 12.29 15.22 -36.52
CA LEU A 337 13.07 16.42 -36.75
C LEU A 337 12.97 16.83 -38.22
N PRO A 338 12.37 17.98 -38.58
CA PRO A 338 12.51 18.48 -39.94
C PRO A 338 14.01 18.67 -40.22
N MET A 339 14.48 18.06 -41.30
CA MET A 339 15.89 17.99 -41.70
C MET A 339 16.53 19.38 -41.81
N ALA A 340 17.07 19.89 -40.70
CA ALA A 340 17.91 21.09 -40.66
C ALA A 340 19.40 20.73 -40.70
N VAL A 341 19.77 19.66 -41.42
CA VAL A 341 21.17 19.18 -41.47
C VAL A 341 22.03 20.00 -42.45
N GLU A 342 21.48 20.85 -43.32
CA GLU A 342 22.29 21.52 -44.35
C GLU A 342 22.76 22.96 -44.05
N ALA A 343 22.42 23.57 -42.91
CA ALA A 343 22.73 24.99 -42.68
C ALA A 343 24.13 25.30 -42.11
N ARG A 344 25.02 24.30 -41.90
CA ARG A 344 26.38 24.54 -41.39
C ARG A 344 27.50 24.44 -42.43
N SER A 345 27.21 23.95 -43.63
CA SER A 345 28.22 23.80 -44.70
C SER A 345 28.47 25.07 -45.53
N ARG A 346 27.51 26.01 -45.57
CA ARG A 346 27.65 27.26 -46.37
C ARG A 346 28.34 28.39 -45.62
N ARG A 347 28.05 28.60 -44.32
CA ARG A 347 28.71 29.67 -43.53
C ARG A 347 30.21 29.47 -43.33
N GLY A 348 30.69 28.23 -43.35
CA GLY A 348 32.13 27.94 -43.30
C GLY A 348 32.88 28.21 -44.60
N ARG A 349 32.20 28.18 -45.77
CA ARG A 349 32.83 28.39 -47.08
C ARG A 349 32.79 29.84 -47.55
N GLU A 350 31.84 30.64 -47.05
CA GLU A 350 31.79 32.09 -47.31
C GLU A 350 32.79 32.86 -46.46
N ALA A 351 33.02 32.43 -45.21
CA ALA A 351 34.04 33.03 -44.34
C ALA A 351 35.48 32.86 -44.88
N SER A 352 35.79 31.74 -45.54
CA SER A 352 37.12 31.50 -46.13
C SER A 352 37.39 32.25 -47.44
N ARG A 353 36.42 32.96 -48.01
CA ARG A 353 36.57 33.74 -49.26
C ARG A 353 36.66 35.25 -49.03
N GLN A 354 36.47 35.71 -47.80
CA GLN A 354 36.58 37.14 -47.44
C GLN A 354 37.89 37.48 -46.70
N GLU A 355 38.77 36.50 -46.46
CA GLU A 355 40.10 36.69 -45.86
C GLU A 355 41.25 36.27 -46.81
N SER A 356 41.12 36.55 -48.11
CA SER A 356 42.22 36.52 -49.10
C SER A 356 42.47 37.92 -49.65
#